data_AF-A0A645HCC6-F1
#
_entry.id   AF-A0A645HCC6-F1
#
_cell.length_a   1.000
_cell.length_b   1.000
_cell.length_c   1.000
_cell.angle_alpha   90.00
_cell.angle_beta   90.00
_cell.angle_gamma   90.00
#
_symmetry.space_group_name_H-M   'P 1'
#
loop_
_entity.id
_entity.type
_entity.pdbx_description
1 polymer ?
#
loop_
_entity_poly.entity_id
_entity_poly.type
_entity_poly.pdbx_seq_one_letter_code
_entity_poly.pdbx_strand_id
1 'polypeptide(L)'
;MSGTEEESGVKRFLENWNYKKHAVSVSCFYLGIALVGNAFLGRKVPKDEKSLNPVNVCGQMTKKQWIFNGILTGMYSIDMSLTYCLIDHYKKQFK
;
A
#
# COMPACT_ATOMS: atom_id res chain seq x y z
N MET A 1 -1.95 -0.28 -37.28
CA MET A 1 -2.00 -1.65 -36.75
C MET A 1 -1.38 -1.76 -35.34
N SER A 2 -1.37 -0.67 -34.55
CA SER A 2 -0.73 -0.60 -33.21
C SER A 2 -1.73 -0.74 -32.05
N GLY A 3 -3.03 -0.56 -32.29
CA GLY A 3 -4.04 -0.55 -31.22
C GLY A 3 -4.47 -1.95 -30.74
N THR A 4 -4.34 -2.98 -31.58
CA THR A 4 -4.85 -4.33 -31.28
C THR A 4 -3.92 -5.18 -30.42
N GLU A 5 -2.60 -4.96 -30.46
CA GLU A 5 -1.65 -5.68 -29.60
C GLU A 5 -1.62 -5.13 -28.17
N GLU A 6 -1.71 -3.81 -28.02
CA GLU A 6 -1.74 -3.12 -26.73
C GLU A 6 -3.01 -3.45 -25.94
N GLU A 7 -4.18 -3.46 -26.60
CA GLU A 7 -5.44 -3.93 -25.99
C GLU A 7 -5.37 -5.39 -25.54
N SER A 8 -4.67 -6.26 -26.28
CA SER A 8 -4.54 -7.68 -25.91
C SER A 8 -3.63 -7.87 -24.70
N GLY A 9 -2.56 -7.08 -24.59
CA GLY A 9 -1.62 -7.10 -23.46
C GLY A 9 -2.26 -6.58 -22.18
N VAL A 10 -3.01 -5.48 -22.28
CA VAL A 10 -3.77 -4.90 -21.16
C VAL A 10 -4.87 -5.86 -20.70
N LYS A 11 -5.60 -6.52 -21.62
CA LYS A 11 -6.58 -7.56 -21.26
C LYS A 11 -5.95 -8.75 -20.54
N ARG A 12 -4.84 -9.29 -21.05
CA ARG A 12 -4.12 -10.40 -20.40
C ARG A 12 -3.57 -10.01 -19.03
N PHE A 13 -3.08 -8.78 -18.89
CA PHE A 13 -2.63 -8.25 -17.62
C PHE A 13 -3.79 -8.15 -16.63
N LEU A 14 -4.91 -7.56 -17.01
CA LEU A 14 -6.11 -7.43 -16.17
C LEU A 14 -6.74 -8.79 -15.80
N GLU A 15 -6.71 -9.77 -16.70
CA GLU A 15 -7.16 -11.15 -16.40
C GLU A 15 -6.28 -11.83 -15.36
N ASN A 16 -4.95 -11.66 -15.46
CA ASN A 16 -4.01 -12.31 -14.56
C ASN A 16 -3.77 -11.50 -13.26
N TRP A 17 -4.04 -10.20 -13.28
CA TRP A 17 -3.83 -9.25 -12.18
C TRP A 17 -5.07 -9.18 -11.29
N ASN A 18 -5.14 -10.10 -10.33
CA ASN A 18 -6.24 -10.17 -9.37
C ASN A 18 -6.04 -9.15 -8.22
N TYR A 19 -7.14 -8.71 -7.62
CA TYR A 19 -7.18 -7.84 -6.43
C TYR A 19 -6.22 -8.30 -5.33
N LYS A 20 -6.08 -9.62 -5.11
CA LYS A 20 -5.12 -10.17 -4.14
C LYS A 20 -3.67 -9.82 -4.46
N LYS A 21 -3.25 -9.92 -5.73
CA LYS A 21 -1.88 -9.58 -6.15
C LYS A 21 -1.65 -8.07 -6.03
N HIS A 22 -2.65 -7.27 -6.39
CA HIS A 22 -2.59 -5.83 -6.23
C HIS A 22 -2.48 -5.42 -4.75
N ALA A 23 -3.34 -5.97 -3.89
CA ALA A 23 -3.34 -5.71 -2.46
C ALA A 23 -1.98 -6.01 -1.81
N VAL A 24 -1.38 -7.15 -2.16
CA VAL A 24 -0.04 -7.52 -1.68
C VAL A 24 1.01 -6.53 -2.18
N SER A 25 1.00 -6.19 -3.48
CA SER A 25 1.95 -5.24 -4.07
C SER A 25 1.87 -3.86 -3.42
N VAL A 26 0.66 -3.32 -3.28
CA VAL A 26 0.39 -2.02 -2.66
C VAL A 26 0.80 -2.05 -1.19
N SER A 27 0.43 -3.09 -0.45
CA SER A 27 0.82 -3.24 0.96
C SER A 27 2.34 -3.25 1.12
N CYS A 28 3.08 -4.01 0.31
CA CYS A 28 4.54 -4.05 0.35
C CYS A 28 5.16 -2.68 0.02
N PHE A 29 4.62 -1.98 -0.98
CA PHE A 29 5.09 -0.66 -1.38
C PHE A 29 4.94 0.37 -0.24
N TYR A 30 3.73 0.47 0.31
CA TYR A 30 3.44 1.40 1.40
C TYR A 30 4.19 1.03 2.69
N LEU A 31 4.35 -0.27 3.00
CA LEU A 31 5.17 -0.72 4.12
C LEU A 31 6.65 -0.32 3.93
N GLY A 32 7.18 -0.46 2.72
CA GLY A 32 8.55 -0.04 2.39
C GLY A 32 8.77 1.45 2.61
N ILE A 33 7.85 2.29 2.12
CA ILE A 33 7.89 3.74 2.34
C ILE A 33 7.78 4.07 3.83
N ALA A 34 6.91 3.36 4.56
CA ALA A 34 6.78 3.53 6.01
C ALA A 34 8.11 3.24 6.71
N LEU A 35 8.79 2.14 6.37
CA LEU A 35 10.07 1.77 6.98
C LEU A 35 11.15 2.82 6.69
N VAL A 36 11.31 3.21 5.42
CA VAL A 36 12.31 4.20 5.00
C VAL A 36 12.01 5.55 5.66
N GLY A 37 10.78 6.06 5.56
CA GLY A 37 10.39 7.33 6.14
C GLY A 37 10.53 7.35 7.66
N ASN A 38 10.17 6.27 8.36
CA ASN A 38 10.36 6.17 9.80
C ASN A 38 11.85 6.10 10.20
N ALA A 39 12.72 5.51 9.37
CA ALA A 39 14.16 5.51 9.56
C ALA A 39 14.75 6.92 9.41
N PHE A 40 14.35 7.68 8.37
CA PHE A 40 14.78 9.07 8.15
C PHE A 40 14.25 10.03 9.22
N LEU A 41 13.02 9.83 9.70
CA LEU A 41 12.41 10.65 10.76
C LEU A 41 12.96 10.35 12.17
N GLY A 42 14.00 9.51 12.27
CA GLY A 42 14.82 9.39 13.47
C GLY A 42 14.27 8.44 14.52
N ARG A 43 13.60 7.35 14.13
CA ARG A 43 13.29 6.29 15.11
C ARG A 43 14.60 5.73 15.66
N LYS A 44 14.88 5.96 16.94
CA LYS A 44 15.76 5.07 17.70
C LYS A 44 15.02 3.75 17.80
N VAL A 45 15.46 2.74 17.05
CA VAL A 45 15.00 1.35 17.25
C VAL A 45 15.16 1.07 18.75
N PRO A 46 14.10 0.69 19.47
CA PRO A 46 14.21 0.38 20.89
C PRO A 46 15.28 -0.71 21.05
N LYS A 47 16.35 -0.41 21.80
CA LYS A 47 17.48 -1.33 21.97
C LYS A 47 17.13 -2.56 22.81
N ASP A 48 15.99 -2.53 23.50
CA ASP A 48 15.53 -3.60 24.39
C ASP A 48 14.33 -4.33 23.81
N GLU A 49 14.48 -5.63 23.56
CA GLU A 49 13.41 -6.54 23.09
C GLU A 49 12.20 -6.54 24.03
N LYS A 50 12.40 -6.27 25.33
CA LYS A 50 11.33 -6.12 26.34
C LYS A 50 10.42 -4.89 26.13
N SER A 51 10.80 -3.94 25.28
CA SER A 51 10.05 -2.70 25.02
C SER A 51 9.19 -2.72 23.76
N LEU A 52 9.21 -3.83 23.00
CA LEU A 52 8.43 -4.06 21.77
C LEU A 52 6.94 -4.36 22.02
N ASN A 53 6.34 -3.82 23.08
CA ASN A 53 4.89 -3.88 23.23
C ASN A 53 4.25 -2.94 22.19
N PRO A 54 3.32 -3.40 21.34
CA PRO A 54 2.67 -2.57 20.32
C PRO A 54 2.06 -1.27 20.88
N VAL A 55 1.60 -1.29 22.13
CA VAL A 55 1.09 -0.08 22.81
C VAL A 55 2.21 0.93 23.08
N ASN A 56 3.38 0.48 23.54
CA ASN A 56 4.55 1.33 23.75
C ASN A 56 5.13 1.86 22.43
N VAL A 57 5.10 1.04 21.39
CA VAL A 57 5.59 1.36 20.04
C VAL A 57 4.76 2.50 19.42
N CYS A 58 3.45 2.54 19.68
CA CYS A 58 2.57 3.66 19.33
C CYS A 58 2.80 4.89 20.22
N GLY A 59 2.97 4.69 21.53
CA GLY A 59 3.21 5.80 22.47
C GLY A 59 4.55 6.52 22.29
N GLN A 60 5.56 5.83 21.75
CA GLN A 60 6.90 6.38 21.49
C GLN A 60 7.05 6.99 20.09
N MET A 61 6.00 7.00 19.26
CA MET A 61 6.04 7.66 17.95
C MET A 61 6.14 9.17 18.11
N THR A 62 7.09 9.78 17.41
CA THR A 62 7.18 11.24 17.35
C THR A 62 6.00 11.82 16.56
N LYS A 63 5.59 13.07 16.86
CA LYS A 63 4.50 13.76 16.13
C LYS A 63 4.72 13.76 14.61
N LYS A 64 5.98 13.87 14.15
CA LYS A 64 6.35 13.83 12.73
C LYS A 64 6.08 12.47 12.10
N GLN A 65 6.40 11.38 12.78
CA GLN A 65 6.08 10.02 12.34
C GLN A 65 4.57 9.77 12.37
N TRP A 66 3.86 10.31 13.35
CA TRP A 66 2.41 10.17 13.42
C TRP A 66 1.71 10.82 12.22
N ILE A 67 2.12 12.05 11.88
CA ILE A 67 1.62 12.75 10.68
C ILE A 67 2.01 11.98 9.41
N PHE A 68 3.27 11.57 9.28
CA PHE A 68 3.75 10.83 8.11
C PHE A 68 2.99 9.52 7.90
N ASN A 69 2.92 8.66 8.93
CA ASN A 69 2.20 7.39 8.84
C ASN A 69 0.69 7.59 8.67
N GLY A 70 0.12 8.69 9.21
CA GLY A 70 -1.27 9.07 8.97
C GLY A 70 -1.56 9.40 7.51
N ILE A 71 -0.74 10.25 6.89
CA ILE A 71 -0.83 10.56 5.44
C ILE A 71 -0.67 9.27 4.63
N LEU A 72 0.32 8.46 4.98
CA LEU A 72 0.63 7.22 4.29
C LEU A 72 -0.53 6.21 4.34
N THR A 73 -1.17 6.09 5.50
CA THR A 73 -2.36 5.23 5.70
C THR A 73 -3.56 5.75 4.91
N GLY A 74 -3.73 7.08 4.85
CA GLY A 74 -4.77 7.70 4.04
C GLY A 74 -4.61 7.41 2.56
N MET A 75 -3.40 7.57 2.02
CA MET A 75 -3.08 7.24 0.63
C MET A 75 -3.29 5.76 0.32
N TYR A 76 -2.81 4.87 1.19
CA TYR A 76 -3.04 3.42 1.08
C TYR A 76 -4.53 3.07 1.01
N SER A 77 -5.35 3.71 1.87
CA SER A 77 -6.79 3.47 1.93
C SER A 77 -7.50 3.94 0.66
N ILE A 78 -7.10 5.08 0.11
CA ILE A 78 -7.62 5.60 -1.16
C ILE A 78 -7.24 4.66 -2.31
N ASP A 79 -5.97 4.25 -2.42
CA ASP A 79 -5.51 3.34 -3.48
C ASP A 79 -6.26 2.00 -3.43
N MET A 80 -6.39 1.40 -2.26
CA MET A 80 -7.12 0.14 -2.11
C MET A 80 -8.61 0.27 -2.46
N SER A 81 -9.24 1.40 -2.08
CA SER A 81 -10.65 1.68 -2.39
C SER A 81 -10.86 1.90 -3.89
N LEU A 82 -9.98 2.68 -4.53
CA LEU A 82 -10.02 2.93 -5.97
C LEU A 82 -9.81 1.65 -6.76
N THR A 83 -8.83 0.82 -6.39
CA THR A 83 -8.60 -0.46 -7.05
C THR A 83 -9.79 -1.40 -6.88
N TYR A 84 -10.42 -1.43 -5.70
CA TYR A 84 -11.64 -2.22 -5.50
C TYR A 84 -12.77 -1.73 -6.42
N CYS A 85 -13.02 -0.42 -6.47
CA CYS A 85 -14.03 0.18 -7.34
C CYS A 85 -13.76 -0.07 -8.83
N LEU A 86 -12.50 0.05 -9.26
CA LEU A 86 -12.10 -0.20 -10.64
C LEU A 86 -12.30 -1.67 -11.00
N ILE A 87 -11.82 -2.61 -10.17
CA ILE A 87 -12.00 -4.04 -10.43
C ILE A 87 -13.48 -4.43 -10.45
N ASP A 88 -14.30 -3.88 -9.56
CA ASP A 88 -15.76 -4.10 -9.58
C ASP A 88 -16.41 -3.53 -10.84
N HIS A 89 -16.01 -2.32 -11.26
CA HIS A 89 -16.51 -1.70 -12.48
C HIS A 89 -16.13 -2.50 -13.73
N TYR A 90 -14.87 -2.91 -13.85
CA TYR A 90 -14.40 -3.77 -14.94
C TYR A 90 -15.13 -5.11 -14.94
N LYS A 91 -15.33 -5.75 -13.77
CA LYS A 91 -16.10 -7.00 -13.69
C LYS A 91 -17.57 -6.83 -14.08
N LYS A 92 -18.17 -5.66 -13.89
CA LYS A 92 -19.53 -5.35 -14.34
C LYS A 92 -19.62 -5.07 -15.84
N GLN A 93 -18.59 -4.45 -16.43
CA GLN A 93 -18.53 -4.14 -17.86
C GLN A 93 -18.25 -5.38 -18.73
N PHE A 94 -17.51 -6.35 -18.21
CA PHE A 94 -17.11 -7.56 -18.93
C PHE A 94 -17.93 -8.81 -18.55
N LYS A 95 -19.10 -8.63 -17.93
CA LYS A 95 -20.08 -9.68 -17.65
C LYS A 95 -21.32 -9.49 -18.52
#